data_AF-A0A4S5BP82-F1
#
_entry.id   AF-A0A4S5BP82-F1
#
_cell.length_a   1.000
_cell.length_b   1.000
_cell.length_c   1.000
_cell.angle_alpha   90.00
_cell.angle_beta   90.00
_cell.angle_gamma   90.00
#
_symmetry.space_group_name_H-M   'P 1'
#
loop_
_entity.id
_entity.type
_entity.pdbx_description
1 polymer ?
#
loop_
_entity_poly.entity_id
_entity_poly.type
_entity_poly.pdbx_seq_one_letter_code
_entity_poly.pdbx_strand_id
1 'polypeptide(L)'
;MSQASDCAPARVNFWACLEVGWRWWLVAVFALALLGMLLLSAQRTQALQLRQAQLEVALQQLRDRLEVNLALGFELGDNANAQALLEDLLAADASLLSIEVFDATAISLFSTDRGLIGEQVPGVWTRAAQTSQQQAWRVRGDDAFTMGLPVRGSFGEVTGQISITSVLPAPVSRWPVLLSVALAMLVSVGVWLVLTAVLLRRGARQQAQAQLHAAQQHLNLVDQRIARALRQMTRESEASHDEQ
;
A
#
# COMPACT_ATOMS: atom_id res chain seq x y z
N MET A 1 -62.72 29.86 -12.98
CA MET A 1 -61.95 28.90 -13.82
C MET A 1 -61.12 29.78 -14.76
N SER A 2 -59.80 29.82 -14.76
CA SER A 2 -58.78 28.82 -14.45
C SER A 2 -57.52 29.53 -13.95
N GLN A 3 -56.95 29.07 -12.84
CA GLN A 3 -55.63 29.48 -12.34
C GLN A 3 -54.58 28.88 -13.28
N ALA A 4 -53.84 29.72 -13.99
CA ALA A 4 -52.66 29.29 -14.73
C ALA A 4 -51.56 29.00 -13.73
N SER A 5 -51.35 27.71 -13.44
CA SER A 5 -50.26 27.22 -12.62
C SER A 5 -48.94 27.48 -13.35
N ASP A 6 -48.20 28.49 -12.91
CA ASP A 6 -46.83 28.75 -13.33
C ASP A 6 -45.92 27.59 -12.92
N CYS A 7 -45.65 26.67 -13.85
CA CYS A 7 -44.58 25.68 -13.73
C CYS A 7 -43.24 26.35 -14.06
N ALA A 8 -42.57 26.91 -13.06
CA ALA A 8 -41.19 27.38 -13.20
C ALA A 8 -40.25 26.16 -13.42
N PRO A 9 -39.39 26.16 -14.46
CA PRO A 9 -38.45 25.07 -14.68
C PRO A 9 -37.41 25.05 -13.56
N ALA A 10 -37.31 23.92 -12.87
CA ALA A 10 -36.33 23.67 -11.84
C ALA A 10 -34.91 23.84 -12.41
N ARG A 11 -34.30 25.01 -12.17
CA ARG A 11 -32.87 25.22 -12.40
C ARG A 11 -32.13 24.30 -11.44
N VAL A 12 -31.62 23.18 -11.95
CA VAL A 12 -30.67 22.36 -11.22
C VAL A 12 -29.47 23.26 -10.95
N ASN A 13 -29.28 23.63 -9.68
CA ASN A 13 -28.24 24.56 -9.27
C ASN A 13 -26.89 23.87 -9.47
N PHE A 14 -26.26 24.12 -10.63
CA PHE A 14 -24.93 23.64 -11.00
C PHE A 14 -23.90 23.82 -9.87
N TRP A 15 -24.06 24.88 -9.09
CA TRP A 15 -23.30 25.16 -7.87
C TRP A 15 -23.44 24.10 -6.77
N ALA A 16 -24.64 23.61 -6.52
CA ALA A 16 -24.88 22.53 -5.54
C ALA A 16 -24.25 21.21 -6.00
N CYS A 17 -24.27 20.92 -7.31
CA CYS A 17 -23.57 19.74 -7.85
C CYS A 17 -22.04 19.87 -7.72
N LEU A 18 -21.49 21.09 -7.84
CA LEU A 18 -20.06 21.35 -7.69
C LEU A 18 -19.61 21.18 -6.24
N GLU A 19 -20.37 21.71 -5.28
CA GLU A 19 -20.08 21.57 -3.84
C GLU A 19 -20.12 20.11 -3.39
N VAL A 20 -21.11 19.35 -3.86
CA VAL A 20 -21.20 17.91 -3.58
C VAL A 20 -20.04 17.17 -4.26
N GLY A 21 -19.74 17.49 -5.53
CA GLY A 21 -18.69 16.83 -6.30
C GLY A 21 -17.29 17.00 -5.72
N TRP A 22 -16.96 18.17 -5.17
CA TRP A 22 -15.66 18.43 -4.55
C TRP A 22 -15.49 17.65 -3.24
N ARG A 23 -16.55 17.54 -2.42
CA ARG A 23 -16.52 16.78 -1.16
C ARG A 23 -16.28 15.29 -1.41
N TRP A 24 -16.96 14.70 -2.41
CA TRP A 24 -16.73 13.31 -2.80
C TRP A 24 -15.32 13.08 -3.36
N TRP A 25 -14.75 14.06 -4.06
CA TRP A 25 -13.39 13.98 -4.58
C TRP A 25 -12.34 13.96 -3.46
N LEU A 26 -12.49 14.82 -2.45
CA LEU A 26 -11.61 14.80 -1.27
C LEU A 26 -11.67 13.45 -0.53
N VAL A 27 -12.87 12.88 -0.38
CA VAL A 27 -13.03 11.55 0.24
C VAL A 27 -12.33 10.46 -0.58
N ALA A 28 -12.46 10.48 -1.91
CA ALA A 28 -11.81 9.51 -2.78
C ALA A 28 -10.28 9.61 -2.73
N VAL A 29 -9.72 10.82 -2.76
CA VAL A 29 -8.27 11.06 -2.64
C VAL A 29 -7.74 10.60 -1.28
N PHE A 30 -8.47 10.92 -0.21
CA PHE A 30 -8.11 10.50 1.14
C PHE A 30 -8.16 8.98 1.30
N ALA A 31 -9.20 8.32 0.78
CA ALA A 31 -9.31 6.86 0.80
C ALA A 31 -8.17 6.18 0.03
N LEU A 32 -7.78 6.74 -1.12
CA LEU A 32 -6.67 6.23 -1.92
C LEU A 32 -5.32 6.39 -1.20
N ALA A 33 -5.10 7.53 -0.55
CA ALA A 33 -3.91 7.76 0.27
C ALA A 33 -3.82 6.78 1.45
N LEU A 34 -4.94 6.54 2.14
CA LEU A 34 -5.02 5.55 3.22
C LEU A 34 -4.75 4.14 2.72
N LEU A 35 -5.32 3.75 1.57
CA LEU A 35 -5.07 2.45 0.95
C LEU A 35 -3.57 2.27 0.65
N GLY A 36 -2.95 3.26 0.00
CA GLY A 36 -1.51 3.25 -0.29
C GLY A 36 -0.65 3.16 0.99
N MET A 37 -1.03 3.89 2.04
CA MET A 37 -0.36 3.82 3.33
C MET A 37 -0.50 2.45 4.01
N LEU A 38 -1.68 1.83 3.91
CA LEU A 38 -1.94 0.49 4.42
C LEU A 38 -1.10 -0.56 3.69
N LEU A 39 -1.06 -0.53 2.36
CA LEU A 39 -0.23 -1.43 1.55
C LEU A 39 1.27 -1.27 1.88
N LEU A 40 1.74 -0.03 2.06
CA LEU A 40 3.11 0.24 2.49
C LEU A 40 3.43 -0.36 3.86
N SER A 41 2.48 -0.27 4.81
CA SER A 41 2.67 -0.86 6.14
C SER A 41 2.63 -2.39 6.12
N ALA A 42 1.75 -3.00 5.31
CA ALA A 42 1.62 -4.45 5.19
C ALA A 42 2.83 -5.11 4.52
N GLN A 43 3.37 -4.47 3.47
CA GLN A 43 4.61 -4.90 2.81
C GLN A 43 5.81 -4.94 3.78
N ARG A 44 5.85 -4.01 4.75
CA ARG A 44 6.94 -3.95 5.74
C ARG A 44 6.91 -5.12 6.73
N THR A 45 5.73 -5.56 7.14
CA THR A 45 5.60 -6.59 8.19
C THR A 45 5.70 -8.01 7.63
N GLN A 46 5.14 -8.28 6.46
CA GLN A 46 5.04 -9.64 5.93
C GLN A 46 6.39 -10.24 5.52
N ALA A 47 7.23 -9.48 4.81
CA ALA A 47 8.51 -10.00 4.30
C ALA A 47 9.51 -10.30 5.42
N LEU A 48 9.54 -9.47 6.47
CA LEU A 48 10.44 -9.65 7.60
C LEU A 48 9.99 -10.80 8.52
N GLN A 49 8.69 -10.91 8.80
CA GLN A 49 8.17 -11.95 9.69
C GLN A 49 8.28 -13.34 9.08
N LEU A 50 7.98 -13.49 7.78
CA LEU A 50 8.05 -14.78 7.12
C LEU A 50 9.49 -15.30 7.05
N ARG A 51 10.45 -14.43 6.77
CA ARG A 51 11.87 -14.79 6.72
C ARG A 51 12.42 -15.14 8.11
N GLN A 52 12.02 -14.41 9.15
CA GLN A 52 12.40 -14.74 10.52
C GLN A 52 11.86 -16.10 10.96
N ALA A 53 10.61 -16.42 10.61
CA ALA A 53 10.02 -17.73 10.91
C ALA A 53 10.77 -18.87 10.21
N GLN A 54 11.19 -18.69 8.96
CA GLN A 54 11.98 -19.67 8.23
C GLN A 54 13.37 -19.90 8.86
N LEU A 55 14.06 -18.82 9.23
CA LEU A 55 15.36 -18.91 9.91
C LEU A 55 15.25 -19.59 11.28
N GLU A 56 14.19 -19.30 12.03
CA GLU A 56 13.96 -19.92 13.34
C GLU A 56 13.70 -21.42 13.21
N VAL A 57 12.95 -21.86 12.18
CA VAL A 57 12.76 -23.28 11.87
C VAL A 57 14.07 -23.95 11.46
N ALA A 58 14.87 -23.31 10.59
CA ALA A 58 16.16 -23.85 10.17
C ALA A 58 17.12 -24.02 11.36
N LEU A 59 17.16 -23.02 12.26
CA LEU A 59 17.97 -23.04 13.47
C LEU A 59 17.51 -24.12 14.46
N GLN A 60 16.20 -24.32 14.62
CA GLN A 60 15.63 -25.40 15.42
C GLN A 60 16.01 -26.77 14.86
N GLN A 61 15.87 -26.98 13.54
CA GLN A 61 16.26 -28.24 12.90
C GLN A 61 17.76 -28.54 13.05
N LEU A 62 18.61 -27.52 12.95
CA LEU A 62 20.06 -27.69 13.13
C LEU A 62 20.39 -28.04 14.59
N ARG A 63 19.77 -27.34 15.56
CA ARG A 63 19.90 -27.68 16.98
C ARG A 63 19.47 -29.12 17.23
N ASP A 64 18.29 -29.53 16.77
CA ASP A 64 17.77 -30.87 17.03
C ASP A 64 18.72 -31.96 16.48
N ARG A 65 19.34 -31.73 15.31
CA ARG A 65 20.36 -32.65 14.75
C ARG A 65 21.64 -32.71 15.59
N LEU A 66 22.08 -31.58 16.15
CA LEU A 66 23.24 -31.54 17.04
C LEU A 66 22.93 -32.22 18.39
N GLU A 67 21.75 -31.97 18.95
CA GLU A 67 21.31 -32.57 20.21
C GLU A 67 21.15 -34.10 20.11
N VAL A 68 20.73 -34.63 18.96
CA VAL A 68 20.70 -36.09 18.73
C VAL A 68 22.09 -36.71 18.88
N ASN A 69 23.14 -36.07 18.35
CA ASN A 69 24.51 -36.58 18.48
C ASN A 69 25.04 -36.42 19.92
N LEU A 70 24.69 -35.32 20.61
CA LEU A 70 25.05 -35.11 22.02
C LEU A 70 24.37 -36.11 22.96
N ALA A 71 23.12 -36.49 22.67
CA ALA A 71 22.37 -37.49 23.44
C ALA A 71 23.04 -38.87 23.41
N LEU A 72 23.87 -39.16 22.40
CA LEU A 72 24.66 -40.38 22.29
C LEU A 72 25.95 -40.34 23.15
N GLY A 73 26.17 -39.25 23.90
CA GLY A 73 27.28 -39.11 24.86
C GLY A 73 28.53 -38.45 24.28
N PHE A 74 28.48 -37.90 23.07
CA PHE A 74 29.59 -37.14 22.49
C PHE A 74 29.62 -35.72 23.06
N GLU A 75 30.82 -35.17 23.29
CA GLU A 75 30.99 -33.76 23.63
C GLU A 75 30.73 -32.88 22.41
N LEU A 76 30.29 -31.64 22.64
CA LEU A 76 29.94 -30.72 21.55
C LEU A 76 31.11 -30.51 20.59
N GLY A 77 32.34 -30.35 21.10
CA GLY A 77 33.55 -30.12 20.30
C GLY A 77 34.01 -31.33 19.48
N ASP A 78 33.59 -32.55 19.83
CA ASP A 78 34.03 -33.78 19.16
C ASP A 78 33.07 -34.25 18.05
N ASN A 79 32.02 -33.46 17.76
CA ASN A 79 31.04 -33.81 16.75
C ASN A 79 31.63 -33.63 15.33
N ALA A 80 32.21 -34.70 14.80
CA ALA A 80 32.81 -34.74 13.47
C ALA A 80 31.88 -34.32 12.32
N ASN A 81 30.56 -34.37 12.53
CA ASN A 81 29.57 -34.00 11.52
C ASN A 81 29.02 -32.57 11.69
N ALA A 82 29.34 -31.89 12.79
CA ALA A 82 28.81 -30.55 13.05
C ALA A 82 29.23 -29.55 11.96
N GLN A 83 30.52 -29.52 11.61
CA GLN A 83 31.04 -28.63 10.57
C GLN A 83 30.36 -28.88 9.21
N ALA A 84 30.19 -30.14 8.80
CA ALA A 84 29.55 -30.48 7.53
C ALA A 84 28.08 -30.05 7.49
N LEU A 85 27.34 -30.22 8.61
CA LEU A 85 25.95 -29.76 8.72
C LEU A 85 25.83 -28.24 8.60
N LEU A 86 26.77 -27.49 9.17
CA LEU A 86 26.83 -26.04 9.06
C LEU A 86 27.09 -25.60 7.61
N GLU A 87 28.08 -26.20 6.96
CA GLU A 87 28.42 -25.90 5.56
C GLU A 87 27.27 -26.24 4.60
N ASP A 88 26.57 -27.37 4.80
CA ASP A 88 25.39 -27.74 4.03
C ASP A 88 24.24 -26.75 4.20
N LEU A 89 23.99 -26.25 5.42
CA LEU A 89 22.93 -25.27 5.65
C LEU A 89 23.26 -23.91 5.01
N LEU A 90 24.53 -23.49 5.06
CA LEU A 90 24.99 -22.29 4.37
C LEU A 90 24.84 -22.42 2.85
N ALA A 91 25.17 -23.60 2.30
CA ALA A 91 25.02 -23.88 0.87
C ALA A 91 23.55 -23.90 0.42
N ALA A 92 22.62 -24.28 1.30
CA ALA A 92 21.19 -24.32 1.02
C ALA A 92 20.54 -22.91 1.00
N ASP A 93 21.10 -21.93 1.72
CA ASP A 93 20.55 -20.57 1.83
C ASP A 93 21.64 -19.50 1.67
N ALA A 94 21.74 -18.94 0.46
CA ALA A 94 22.67 -17.86 0.11
C ALA A 94 22.41 -16.53 0.86
N SER A 95 21.34 -16.45 1.64
CA SER A 95 21.03 -15.27 2.46
C SER A 95 21.69 -15.32 3.85
N LEU A 96 22.28 -16.46 4.20
CA LEU A 96 23.09 -16.64 5.39
C LEU A 96 24.52 -16.15 5.12
N LEU A 97 25.08 -15.40 6.07
CA LEU A 97 26.46 -14.93 6.03
C LEU A 97 27.38 -15.92 6.75
N SER A 98 26.97 -16.34 7.94
CA SER A 98 27.73 -17.28 8.74
C SER A 98 26.83 -18.06 9.69
N ILE A 99 27.29 -19.27 10.03
CA ILE A 99 26.70 -20.11 11.06
C ILE A 99 27.83 -20.50 12.00
N GLU A 100 27.59 -20.39 13.30
CA GLU A 100 28.63 -20.57 14.31
C GLU A 100 28.06 -21.27 15.55
N VAL A 101 28.82 -22.24 16.07
CA VAL A 101 28.53 -22.97 17.31
C VAL A 101 29.65 -22.67 18.29
N PHE A 102 29.29 -22.19 19.48
CA PHE A 102 30.24 -21.86 20.53
C PHE A 102 29.86 -22.52 21.86
N ASP A 103 30.86 -22.77 22.68
CA ASP A 103 30.71 -23.43 23.97
C ASP A 103 30.25 -22.47 25.09
N ALA A 104 30.12 -23.00 26.31
CA ALA A 104 29.83 -22.19 27.49
C ALA A 104 30.94 -21.18 27.84
N THR A 105 32.16 -21.36 27.35
CA THR A 105 33.30 -20.44 27.56
C THR A 105 33.35 -19.31 26.53
N ALA A 106 32.37 -19.27 25.61
CA ALA A 106 32.29 -18.31 24.51
C ALA A 106 33.41 -18.46 23.47
N ILE A 107 33.91 -19.69 23.29
CA ILE A 107 34.87 -20.03 22.23
C ILE A 107 34.11 -20.71 21.08
N SER A 108 34.38 -20.25 19.86
CA SER A 108 33.85 -20.86 18.63
C SER A 108 34.42 -22.26 18.44
N LEU A 109 33.55 -23.27 18.44
CA LEU A 109 33.92 -24.66 18.18
C LEU A 109 33.82 -24.99 16.69
N PHE A 110 32.75 -24.52 16.04
CA PHE A 110 32.51 -24.71 14.62
C PHE A 110 32.00 -23.42 14.01
N SER A 111 32.48 -23.09 12.82
CA SER A 111 32.03 -21.93 12.08
C SER A 111 32.14 -22.17 10.59
N THR A 112 31.17 -21.67 9.84
CA THR A 112 31.30 -21.60 8.38
C THR A 112 32.37 -20.60 7.94
N ASP A 113 32.69 -19.62 8.80
CA ASP A 113 33.88 -18.79 8.65
C ASP A 113 35.03 -19.44 9.43
N ARG A 114 35.86 -20.20 8.70
CA ARG A 114 36.95 -20.98 9.29
C ARG A 114 37.98 -20.13 10.03
N GLY A 115 38.04 -18.82 9.77
CA GLY A 115 38.93 -17.91 10.49
C GLY A 115 38.51 -17.63 11.93
N LEU A 116 37.26 -17.95 12.30
CA LEU A 116 36.72 -17.70 13.65
C LEU A 116 36.78 -18.93 14.56
N ILE A 117 37.11 -20.11 14.04
CA ILE A 117 37.19 -21.33 14.85
C ILE A 117 38.32 -21.18 15.89
N GLY A 118 37.99 -21.37 17.16
CA GLY A 118 38.90 -21.19 18.30
C GLY A 118 38.99 -19.73 18.81
N GLU A 119 38.34 -18.78 18.14
CA GLU A 119 38.28 -17.40 18.58
C GLU A 119 37.14 -17.17 19.59
N GLN A 120 37.26 -16.07 20.34
CA GLN A 120 36.24 -15.65 21.28
C GLN A 120 35.08 -14.98 20.54
N VAL A 121 33.85 -15.43 20.79
CA VAL A 121 32.67 -14.85 20.14
C VAL A 121 32.39 -13.43 20.66
N PRO A 122 31.73 -12.57 19.85
CA PRO A 122 31.42 -11.21 20.25
C PRO A 122 30.68 -11.12 21.59
N GLY A 123 31.14 -10.26 22.50
CA GLY A 123 30.52 -10.11 23.82
C GLY A 123 29.07 -9.58 23.83
N VAL A 124 28.57 -9.11 22.68
CA VAL A 124 27.13 -8.80 22.51
C VAL A 124 26.28 -10.07 22.42
N TRP A 125 26.81 -11.16 21.88
CA TRP A 125 26.10 -12.43 21.73
C TRP A 125 26.01 -13.15 23.07
N THR A 126 27.11 -13.21 23.82
CA THR A 126 27.12 -13.83 25.15
C THR A 126 26.17 -13.13 26.11
N ARG A 127 26.15 -11.80 26.12
CA ARG A 127 25.17 -11.01 26.91
C ARG A 127 23.73 -11.29 26.48
N ALA A 128 23.46 -11.37 25.18
CA ALA A 128 22.12 -11.68 24.67
C ALA A 128 21.66 -13.09 25.08
N ALA A 129 22.56 -14.08 24.97
CA ALA A 129 22.31 -15.47 25.37
C ALA A 129 22.08 -15.61 26.89
N GLN A 130 22.82 -14.86 27.71
CA GLN A 130 22.62 -14.83 29.16
C GLN A 130 21.28 -14.17 29.52
N THR A 131 20.92 -13.08 28.85
CA THR A 131 19.66 -12.35 29.09
C THR A 131 18.44 -13.20 28.70
N SER A 132 18.55 -14.01 27.64
CA SER A 132 17.42 -14.84 27.17
C SER A 132 17.15 -16.08 28.02
N GLN A 133 17.95 -16.36 29.06
CA GLN A 133 17.73 -17.45 30.02
C GLN A 133 17.34 -18.79 29.36
N GLN A 134 18.16 -19.24 28.40
CA GLN A 134 17.93 -20.47 27.62
C GLN A 134 16.77 -20.41 26.60
N GLN A 135 16.35 -19.22 26.19
CA GLN A 135 15.48 -19.03 25.03
C GLN A 135 16.27 -18.48 23.84
N ALA A 136 15.64 -18.47 22.67
CA ALA A 136 16.20 -17.85 21.48
C ALA A 136 16.54 -16.38 21.74
N TRP A 137 17.75 -15.97 21.34
CA TRP A 137 18.24 -14.60 21.47
C TRP A 137 18.53 -14.02 20.09
N ARG A 138 18.52 -12.69 20.00
CA ARG A 138 18.64 -11.96 18.74
C ARG A 138 19.46 -10.70 18.96
N VAL A 139 20.41 -10.46 18.08
CA VAL A 139 21.25 -9.25 18.05
C VAL A 139 21.18 -8.67 16.64
N ARG A 140 20.83 -7.39 16.54
CA ARG A 140 20.86 -6.65 15.28
C ARG A 140 22.13 -5.81 15.24
N GLY A 141 22.99 -6.09 14.26
CA GLY A 141 24.10 -5.23 13.86
C GLY A 141 23.66 -4.22 12.80
N ASP A 142 24.61 -3.47 12.25
CA ASP A 142 24.33 -2.41 11.28
C ASP A 142 23.79 -2.97 9.96
N ASP A 143 24.45 -3.98 9.39
CA ASP A 143 24.08 -4.59 8.10
C ASP A 143 23.65 -6.06 8.22
N ALA A 144 23.77 -6.64 9.42
CA ALA A 144 23.54 -8.05 9.68
C ALA A 144 22.65 -8.27 10.89
N PHE A 145 21.95 -9.39 10.89
CA PHE A 145 21.14 -9.84 12.00
C PHE A 145 21.58 -11.24 12.41
N THR A 146 21.90 -11.39 13.69
CA THR A 146 22.31 -12.67 14.28
C THR A 146 21.21 -13.17 15.21
N MET A 147 20.80 -14.43 15.04
CA MET A 147 19.93 -15.13 15.96
C MET A 147 20.68 -16.33 16.52
N GLY A 148 20.47 -16.64 17.80
CA GLY A 148 21.00 -17.87 18.36
C GLY A 148 20.05 -18.58 19.29
N LEU A 149 20.33 -19.87 19.50
CA LEU A 149 19.61 -20.77 20.37
C LEU A 149 20.60 -21.55 21.25
N PRO A 150 20.21 -21.89 22.49
CA PRO A 150 20.98 -22.80 23.31
C PRO A 150 20.91 -24.22 22.73
N VAL A 151 22.05 -24.93 22.80
CA VAL A 151 22.16 -26.35 22.48
C VAL A 151 22.25 -27.11 23.79
N ARG A 152 21.43 -28.16 23.94
CA ARG A 152 21.39 -28.97 25.16
C ARG A 152 22.17 -30.27 25.03
N GLY A 153 22.86 -30.63 26.11
CA GLY A 153 23.53 -31.91 26.29
C GLY A 153 22.57 -33.04 26.66
N SER A 154 23.12 -34.22 26.88
CA SER A 154 22.39 -35.45 27.20
C SER A 154 21.63 -35.40 28.53
N PHE A 155 22.00 -34.52 29.46
CA PHE A 155 21.30 -34.34 30.74
C PHE A 155 20.42 -33.08 30.78
N GLY A 156 20.20 -32.42 29.63
CA GLY A 156 19.35 -31.23 29.50
C GLY A 156 20.03 -29.92 29.92
N GLU A 157 21.31 -29.97 30.29
CA GLU A 157 22.16 -28.81 30.52
C GLU A 157 22.49 -28.08 29.21
N VAL A 158 22.74 -26.78 29.27
CA VAL A 158 23.17 -26.01 28.09
C VAL A 158 24.68 -26.17 27.92
N THR A 159 25.09 -26.99 26.96
CA THR A 159 26.50 -27.27 26.65
C THR A 159 27.12 -26.20 25.75
N GLY A 160 26.29 -25.46 25.00
CA GLY A 160 26.73 -24.40 24.12
C GLY A 160 25.59 -23.62 23.49
N GLN A 161 25.91 -22.84 22.49
CA GLN A 161 24.98 -22.02 21.72
C GLN A 161 25.26 -22.19 20.24
N ILE A 162 24.20 -22.15 19.45
CA ILE A 162 24.28 -22.07 18.01
C ILE A 162 23.75 -20.72 17.56
N SER A 163 24.41 -20.12 16.58
CA SER A 163 24.04 -18.83 16.02
C SER A 163 24.09 -18.84 14.50
N ILE A 164 23.17 -18.09 13.91
CA ILE A 164 23.09 -17.85 12.46
C ILE A 164 23.08 -16.35 12.25
N THR A 165 23.98 -15.87 11.41
CA THR A 165 24.05 -14.49 10.95
C THR A 165 23.54 -14.43 9.52
N SER A 166 22.57 -13.56 9.26
CA SER A 166 22.00 -13.33 7.93
C SER A 166 22.06 -11.85 7.56
N VAL A 167 22.17 -11.55 6.26
CA VAL A 167 22.09 -10.17 5.76
C VAL A 167 20.74 -9.56 6.14
N LEU A 168 20.76 -8.33 6.65
CA LEU A 168 19.52 -7.60 6.81
C LEU A 168 18.99 -7.26 5.40
N PRO A 169 17.76 -7.65 5.03
CA PRO A 169 17.24 -7.33 3.70
C PRO A 169 17.26 -5.82 3.50
N ALA A 170 17.83 -5.39 2.37
CA ALA A 170 17.96 -3.98 2.04
C ALA A 170 16.62 -3.25 2.24
N PRO A 171 16.62 -2.02 2.78
CA PRO A 171 15.40 -1.27 2.98
C PRO A 171 14.68 -1.15 1.64
N VAL A 172 13.51 -1.79 1.53
CA VAL A 172 12.68 -1.73 0.31
C VAL A 172 12.48 -0.28 -0.09
N SER A 173 12.92 0.05 -1.32
CA SER A 173 12.85 1.42 -1.83
C SER A 173 11.38 1.86 -1.82
N ARG A 174 11.12 3.00 -1.17
CA ARG A 174 9.76 3.55 -1.00
C ARG A 174 9.27 4.24 -2.27
N TRP A 175 10.18 4.55 -3.19
CA TRP A 175 9.93 5.26 -4.45
C TRP A 175 8.83 4.67 -5.33
N PRO A 176 8.80 3.36 -5.66
CA PRO A 176 7.77 2.81 -6.55
C PRO A 176 6.36 2.98 -5.99
N VAL A 177 6.19 2.87 -4.67
CA VAL A 177 4.86 3.02 -4.04
C VAL A 177 4.48 4.49 -3.89
N LEU A 178 5.42 5.36 -3.56
CA LEU A 178 5.17 6.80 -3.56
C LEU A 178 4.79 7.29 -4.96
N LEU A 179 5.45 6.76 -5.99
CA LEU A 179 5.19 7.11 -7.39
C LEU A 179 3.82 6.58 -7.86
N SER A 180 3.42 5.37 -7.46
CA SER A 180 2.08 4.85 -7.80
C SER A 180 0.97 5.64 -7.11
N VAL A 181 1.14 6.01 -5.84
CA VAL A 181 0.18 6.87 -5.13
C VAL A 181 0.12 8.26 -5.77
N ALA A 182 1.26 8.87 -6.09
CA ALA A 182 1.32 10.18 -6.74
C ALA A 182 0.68 10.16 -8.14
N LEU A 183 0.93 9.11 -8.93
CA LEU A 183 0.31 8.93 -10.24
C LEU A 183 -1.22 8.79 -10.12
N ALA A 184 -1.68 7.98 -9.16
CA ALA A 184 -3.10 7.77 -8.95
C ALA A 184 -3.82 9.05 -8.46
N MET A 185 -3.13 9.88 -7.65
CA MET A 185 -3.59 11.24 -7.33
C MET A 185 -3.66 12.15 -8.57
N LEU A 186 -2.64 12.14 -9.43
CA LEU A 186 -2.65 12.94 -10.67
C LEU A 186 -3.79 12.54 -11.61
N VAL A 187 -4.03 11.23 -11.76
CA VAL A 187 -5.12 10.71 -12.60
C VAL A 187 -6.48 11.13 -12.03
N SER A 188 -6.68 11.06 -10.71
CA SER A 188 -7.94 11.45 -10.09
C SER A 188 -8.21 12.97 -10.20
N VAL A 189 -7.16 13.81 -10.09
CA VAL A 189 -7.26 15.26 -10.37
C VAL A 189 -7.65 15.49 -11.83
N GLY A 190 -6.98 14.81 -12.77
CA GLY A 190 -7.23 14.94 -14.20
C GLY A 190 -8.66 14.59 -14.57
N VAL A 191 -9.19 13.47 -14.07
CA VAL A 191 -10.58 13.03 -14.31
C VAL A 191 -11.58 14.07 -13.79
N TRP A 192 -11.32 14.67 -12.62
CA TRP A 192 -12.22 15.66 -12.03
C TRP A 192 -12.22 16.98 -12.82
N LEU A 193 -11.06 17.44 -13.29
CA LEU A 193 -10.94 18.61 -14.17
C LEU A 193 -11.68 18.40 -15.50
N VAL A 194 -11.58 17.20 -16.08
CA VAL A 194 -12.29 16.88 -17.33
C VAL A 194 -13.81 16.86 -17.11
N LEU A 195 -14.28 16.22 -16.04
CA LEU A 195 -15.71 16.17 -15.70
C LEU A 195 -16.30 17.56 -15.48
N THR A 196 -15.62 18.41 -14.69
CA THR A 196 -16.07 19.79 -14.45
C THR A 196 -16.08 20.62 -15.74
N ALA A 197 -15.05 20.51 -16.57
CA ALA A 197 -15.03 21.19 -17.87
C ALA A 197 -16.16 20.72 -18.81
N VAL A 198 -16.47 19.43 -18.84
CA VAL A 198 -17.58 18.88 -19.64
C VAL A 198 -18.93 19.39 -19.14
N LEU A 199 -19.15 19.42 -17.83
CA LEU A 199 -20.40 19.91 -17.25
C LEU A 199 -20.58 21.41 -17.49
N LEU A 200 -19.52 22.22 -17.35
CA LEU A 200 -19.55 23.65 -17.68
C LEU A 200 -19.89 23.88 -19.17
N ARG A 201 -19.26 23.13 -20.07
CA ARG A 201 -19.54 23.21 -21.52
C ARG A 201 -20.98 22.81 -21.84
N ARG A 202 -21.51 21.79 -21.17
CA ARG A 202 -22.91 21.37 -21.34
C ARG A 202 -23.89 22.44 -20.83
N GLY A 203 -23.62 23.02 -19.67
CA GLY A 203 -24.45 24.10 -19.11
C GLY A 203 -24.47 25.34 -20.01
N ALA A 204 -23.30 25.77 -20.51
CA ALA A 204 -23.19 26.89 -21.44
C ALA A 204 -23.96 26.66 -22.75
N ARG A 205 -23.88 25.43 -23.30
CA ARG A 205 -24.63 25.05 -24.51
C ARG A 205 -26.14 25.07 -24.29
N GLN A 206 -26.61 24.57 -23.13
CA GLN A 206 -28.03 24.61 -22.79
C GLN A 206 -28.55 26.03 -22.64
N GLN A 207 -27.78 26.93 -22.02
CA GLN A 207 -28.17 28.35 -21.92
C GLN A 207 -28.24 29.03 -23.29
N ALA A 208 -27.28 28.76 -24.17
CA ALA A 208 -27.30 29.30 -25.54
C ALA A 208 -28.54 28.82 -26.32
N GLN A 209 -28.91 27.54 -26.21
CA GLN A 209 -30.12 27.00 -26.84
C GLN A 209 -31.40 27.62 -26.25
N ALA A 210 -31.46 27.79 -24.93
CA ALA A 210 -32.61 28.43 -24.28
C ALA A 210 -32.79 29.89 -24.74
N GLN A 211 -31.70 30.64 -24.92
CA GLN A 211 -31.76 32.01 -25.45
C GLN A 211 -32.24 32.05 -26.91
N LEU A 212 -31.81 31.11 -27.75
CA LEU A 212 -32.29 31.00 -29.14
C LEU A 212 -33.79 30.71 -29.21
N HIS A 213 -34.29 29.80 -28.36
CA HIS A 213 -35.73 29.52 -28.31
C HIS A 213 -36.55 30.71 -27.83
N ALA A 214 -36.07 31.45 -26.81
CA ALA A 214 -36.72 32.67 -26.36
C ALA A 214 -36.75 33.75 -27.45
N ALA A 215 -35.67 33.91 -28.21
CA ALA A 215 -35.61 34.83 -29.34
C ALA A 215 -36.58 34.45 -30.47
N GLN A 216 -36.68 33.15 -30.81
CA GLN A 216 -37.64 32.64 -31.80
C GLN A 216 -39.09 32.86 -31.37
N GLN A 217 -39.42 32.64 -30.09
CA GLN A 217 -40.76 32.90 -29.57
C GLN A 217 -41.13 34.38 -29.68
N HIS A 218 -40.19 35.27 -29.38
CA HIS A 218 -40.42 36.71 -29.51
C HIS A 218 -40.70 37.11 -30.97
N LEU A 219 -39.94 36.58 -31.93
CA LEU A 219 -40.18 36.82 -33.36
C LEU A 219 -41.56 36.30 -33.79
N ASN A 220 -41.94 35.07 -33.39
CA ASN A 220 -43.25 34.51 -33.71
C ASN A 220 -44.41 35.35 -33.14
N LEU A 221 -44.25 35.92 -31.94
CA LEU A 221 -45.27 36.80 -31.35
C LEU A 221 -45.40 38.11 -32.12
N VAL A 222 -44.29 38.69 -32.58
CA VAL A 222 -44.31 39.90 -33.42
C VAL A 222 -45.00 39.61 -34.76
N ASP A 223 -44.67 38.48 -35.40
CA ASP A 223 -45.24 38.10 -36.68
C ASP A 223 -46.77 37.87 -36.58
N GLN A 224 -47.22 37.23 -35.49
CA GLN A 224 -48.64 37.10 -35.20
C GLN A 224 -49.35 38.44 -34.95
N ARG A 225 -48.69 39.42 -34.33
CA ARG A 225 -49.26 40.77 -34.11
C ARG A 225 -49.44 41.50 -35.43
N ILE A 226 -48.45 41.42 -36.32
CA ILE A 226 -48.50 42.02 -37.66
C ILE A 226 -49.63 41.36 -38.47
N ALA A 227 -49.70 40.03 -38.48
CA ALA A 227 -50.74 39.30 -39.19
C ALA A 227 -52.16 39.66 -38.70
N ARG A 228 -52.33 39.89 -37.39
CA ARG A 228 -53.62 40.34 -36.83
C ARG A 228 -53.96 41.77 -37.24
N ALA A 229 -53.00 42.70 -37.17
CA ALA A 229 -53.21 44.09 -37.57
C ALA A 229 -53.58 44.20 -39.06
N LEU A 230 -52.92 43.44 -39.94
CA LEU A 230 -53.26 43.39 -41.36
C LEU A 230 -54.70 42.93 -41.59
N ARG A 231 -55.14 41.86 -40.92
CA ARG A 231 -56.53 41.36 -41.05
C ARG A 231 -57.57 42.36 -40.54
N GLN A 232 -57.24 43.14 -39.50
CA GLN A 232 -58.13 44.20 -39.01
C GLN A 232 -58.28 45.30 -40.05
N MET A 233 -57.17 45.78 -40.62
CA MET A 233 -57.19 46.79 -41.68
C MET A 233 -57.95 46.32 -42.94
N THR A 234 -57.79 45.06 -43.34
CA THR A 234 -58.55 44.50 -44.48
C THR A 234 -60.05 44.48 -44.20
N ARG A 235 -60.46 44.06 -43.00
CA ARG A 235 -61.89 44.05 -42.61
C ARG A 235 -62.49 45.44 -42.51
N GLU A 236 -61.74 46.41 -42.00
CA GLU A 236 -62.17 47.81 -41.94
C GLU A 236 -62.34 48.41 -43.35
N SER A 237 -61.43 48.09 -44.28
CA SER A 237 -61.55 48.50 -45.68
C SER A 237 -62.78 47.88 -46.36
N GLU A 238 -63.05 46.60 -46.14
CA GLU A 238 -64.24 45.93 -46.69
C GLU A 238 -65.54 46.53 -46.12
N ALA A 239 -65.61 46.76 -44.81
CA ALA A 239 -66.78 47.36 -44.18
C ALA A 239 -67.07 48.79 -44.68
N SER A 240 -66.03 49.57 -45.01
CA SER A 240 -66.19 50.92 -45.57
C SER A 240 -66.68 50.94 -47.02
N HIS A 241 -66.51 49.83 -47.76
CA HIS A 241 -66.93 49.74 -49.16
C HIS A 241 -68.42 49.40 -49.31
N ASP A 242 -69.00 48.68 -48.35
CA ASP A 242 -70.44 48.32 -48.36
C ASP A 242 -71.38 49.48 -47.95
N GLU A 243 -70.85 50.58 -47.38
CA GLU A 243 -71.64 51.76 -46.99
C GLU A 243 -71.75 52.85 -48.08
N GLN A 244 -71.15 52.66 -49.26
CA GLN A 244 -71.21 53.59 -50.40
C GLN A 244 -72.12 53.10 -51.52
#